data_AF-A0A968W2B7-F1
#
_entry.id   AF-A0A968W2B7-F1
#
_cell.length_a   1.000
_cell.length_b   1.000
_cell.length_c   1.000
_cell.angle_alpha   90.00
_cell.angle_beta   90.00
_cell.angle_gamma   90.00
#
_symmetry.space_group_name_H-M   'P 1'
#
loop_
_entity.id
_entity.type
_entity.pdbx_description
1 polymer ?
#
loop_
_entity_poly.entity_id
_entity_poly.type
_entity_poly.pdbx_seq_one_letter_code
_entity_poly.pdbx_strand_id
1 'polypeptide(L)'
;MLKTSNEKSLCYTTLAIGYEYNKYAQLLAKDVAELSPNIPIVILTDRPQFFSKDLHVTAIKHNVQSVGIFHDKLCCIEKCFENYDCSIFIDADCRLLENMAMSRNWKPGLTAKTHWNLEKHISPKGVLLPKKELTRELVYEIAKQLQISVQECKFVYEAIFYYS
;
A
#
# COMPACT_ATOMS: atom_id res chain seq x y z
N MET A 1 -9.97 -25.46 -20.03
CA MET A 1 -8.51 -25.37 -19.84
C MET A 1 -8.25 -25.27 -18.35
N LEU A 2 -7.66 -26.32 -17.78
CA LEU A 2 -7.28 -26.36 -16.37
C LEU A 2 -6.08 -25.42 -16.18
N LYS A 3 -6.22 -24.39 -15.34
CA LYS A 3 -5.08 -23.59 -14.86
C LYS A 3 -4.22 -24.49 -13.98
N THR A 4 -3.17 -25.06 -14.54
CA THR A 4 -2.05 -25.61 -13.78
C THR A 4 -0.97 -24.54 -13.69
N SER A 5 -1.00 -23.73 -12.64
CA SER A 5 0.17 -22.95 -12.21
C SER A 5 0.03 -22.65 -10.72
N ASN A 6 0.81 -23.36 -9.91
CA ASN A 6 0.95 -23.11 -8.48
C ASN A 6 1.84 -21.87 -8.20
N GLU A 7 1.92 -20.94 -9.15
CA GLU A 7 2.65 -19.69 -9.05
C GLU A 7 1.66 -18.60 -8.66
N LYS A 8 1.82 -18.06 -7.44
CA LYS A 8 1.06 -16.89 -6.99
C LYS A 8 1.31 -15.73 -7.96
N SER A 9 0.25 -15.22 -8.56
CA SER A 9 0.28 -14.04 -9.41
C SER A 9 0.53 -12.78 -8.57
N LEU A 10 1.47 -11.94 -8.99
CA LEU A 10 1.93 -10.77 -8.25
C LEU A 10 1.71 -9.49 -9.07
N CYS A 11 1.35 -8.40 -8.42
CA CYS A 11 1.41 -7.06 -9.01
C CYS A 11 2.09 -6.05 -8.07
N TYR A 12 2.58 -4.96 -8.65
CA TYR A 12 2.81 -3.73 -7.90
C TYR A 12 1.50 -2.93 -7.81
N THR A 13 1.39 -2.06 -6.82
CA THR A 13 0.27 -1.11 -6.76
C THR A 13 0.64 0.21 -6.13
N THR A 14 -0.09 1.26 -6.50
CA THR A 14 0.04 2.59 -5.92
C THR A 14 -1.28 3.36 -5.95
N LEU A 15 -1.37 4.41 -5.13
CA LEU A 15 -2.47 5.37 -5.11
C LEU A 15 -1.97 6.70 -5.68
N ALA A 16 -2.66 7.24 -6.67
CA ALA A 16 -2.26 8.45 -7.37
C ALA A 16 -3.44 9.41 -7.59
N ILE A 17 -3.71 10.29 -6.62
CA ILE A 17 -4.79 11.27 -6.70
C ILE A 17 -4.22 12.67 -6.91
N GLY A 18 -4.72 13.35 -7.94
CA GLY A 18 -4.27 14.69 -8.31
C GLY A 18 -3.09 14.66 -9.27
N TYR A 19 -2.87 15.77 -9.97
CA TYR A 19 -2.01 15.81 -11.14
C TYR A 19 -0.55 15.44 -10.85
N GLU A 20 0.04 15.95 -9.77
CA GLU A 20 1.45 15.69 -9.44
C GLU A 20 1.68 14.22 -9.05
N TYR A 21 0.80 13.64 -8.23
CA TYR A 21 0.90 12.22 -7.89
C TYR A 21 0.68 11.30 -9.11
N ASN A 22 -0.16 11.70 -10.07
CA ASN A 22 -0.28 10.97 -11.34
C ASN A 22 1.02 11.00 -12.16
N LYS A 23 1.76 12.11 -12.16
CA LYS A 23 3.10 12.16 -12.78
C LYS A 23 4.09 11.24 -12.07
N TYR A 24 4.11 11.28 -10.74
CA TYR A 24 5.02 10.42 -9.97
C TYR A 24 4.71 8.93 -10.19
N ALA A 25 3.43 8.56 -10.16
CA ALA A 25 3.00 7.20 -10.46
C ALA A 25 3.37 6.76 -11.88
N GLN A 26 3.38 7.68 -12.86
CA GLN A 26 3.85 7.36 -14.21
C GLN A 26 5.37 7.11 -14.24
N LEU A 27 6.16 7.85 -13.46
CA LEU A 27 7.59 7.58 -13.31
C LEU A 27 7.83 6.24 -12.63
N LEU A 28 7.11 5.95 -11.55
CA LEU A 28 7.17 4.66 -10.86
C LEU A 28 6.79 3.50 -11.79
N ALA A 29 5.74 3.66 -12.61
CA ALA A 29 5.33 2.65 -13.59
C ALA A 29 6.41 2.36 -14.63
N LYS A 30 7.16 3.39 -15.06
CA LYS A 30 8.31 3.20 -15.95
C LYS A 30 9.41 2.39 -15.27
N ASP A 31 9.71 2.68 -14.00
CA ASP A 31 10.70 1.90 -13.25
C ASP A 31 10.26 0.42 -13.12
N VAL A 32 8.98 0.17 -12.85
CA VAL A 32 8.42 -1.18 -12.80
C VAL A 32 8.59 -1.88 -14.15
N ALA A 33 8.24 -1.22 -15.26
CA ALA A 33 8.35 -1.80 -16.58
C ALA A 33 9.82 -2.12 -16.96
N GLU A 34 10.77 -1.29 -16.54
CA GLU A 34 12.20 -1.50 -16.80
C GLU A 34 12.80 -2.61 -15.92
N LEU A 35 12.53 -2.58 -14.62
CA LEU A 35 13.19 -3.45 -13.64
C LEU A 35 12.43 -4.76 -13.40
N SER A 36 11.13 -4.78 -13.66
CA SER A 36 10.22 -5.91 -13.43
C SER A 36 9.25 -6.11 -14.62
N PRO A 37 9.76 -6.33 -15.85
CA PRO A 37 8.95 -6.28 -17.08
C PRO A 37 7.77 -7.28 -17.12
N ASN A 38 7.82 -8.35 -16.34
CA ASN A 38 6.77 -9.38 -16.27
C ASN A 38 5.78 -9.18 -15.13
N ILE A 39 5.91 -8.12 -14.33
CA ILE A 39 5.03 -7.83 -13.18
C ILE A 39 4.27 -6.54 -13.48
N PRO A 40 2.93 -6.58 -13.57
CA PRO A 40 2.13 -5.40 -13.86
C PRO A 40 2.05 -4.46 -12.65
N ILE A 41 1.65 -3.20 -12.89
CA ILE A 41 1.31 -2.24 -11.84
C ILE A 41 -0.16 -1.83 -11.92
N VAL A 42 -0.86 -1.91 -10.80
CA VAL A 42 -2.24 -1.43 -10.64
C VAL A 42 -2.21 -0.04 -9.99
N ILE A 43 -2.79 0.96 -10.64
CA ILE A 43 -2.81 2.35 -10.16
C ILE A 43 -4.25 2.77 -9.89
N LEU A 44 -4.60 3.01 -8.64
CA LEU A 44 -5.87 3.67 -8.30
C LEU A 44 -5.69 5.18 -8.47
N THR A 45 -6.52 5.81 -9.29
CA THR A 45 -6.30 7.20 -9.72
C THR A 45 -7.59 7.95 -10.03
N ASP A 46 -7.59 9.26 -9.83
CA ASP A 46 -8.65 10.15 -10.30
C ASP A 46 -8.59 10.40 -11.83
N ARG A 47 -7.54 9.94 -12.53
CA ARG A 47 -7.27 10.22 -13.95
C ARG A 47 -6.73 8.98 -14.69
N PRO A 48 -7.50 7.90 -14.85
CA PRO A 48 -7.03 6.67 -15.51
C PRO A 48 -6.52 6.88 -16.94
N GLN A 49 -7.08 7.85 -17.67
CA GLN A 49 -6.64 8.21 -19.02
C GLN A 49 -5.18 8.68 -19.10
N PHE A 50 -4.60 9.13 -17.98
CA PHE A 50 -3.20 9.56 -17.89
C PHE A 50 -2.21 8.43 -18.20
N PHE A 51 -2.65 7.19 -18.02
CA PHE A 51 -1.86 5.97 -18.21
C PHE A 51 -2.28 5.15 -19.45
N SER A 52 -3.13 5.70 -20.32
CA SER A 52 -3.73 4.99 -21.46
C SER A 52 -2.71 4.43 -22.48
N LYS A 53 -1.47 4.93 -22.48
CA LYS A 53 -0.39 4.48 -23.37
C LYS A 53 0.53 3.45 -22.72
N ASP A 54 0.41 3.21 -21.42
CA ASP A 54 1.31 2.36 -20.65
C ASP A 54 0.73 0.95 -20.54
N LEU A 55 1.12 0.03 -21.44
CA LEU A 55 0.54 -1.33 -21.52
C LEU A 55 0.77 -2.19 -20.26
N HIS A 56 1.77 -1.85 -19.45
CA HIS A 56 2.08 -2.55 -18.19
C HIS A 56 1.25 -2.03 -17.00
N VAL A 57 0.44 -0.99 -17.23
CA VAL A 57 -0.35 -0.31 -16.21
C VAL A 57 -1.82 -0.71 -16.34
N THR A 58 -2.40 -1.13 -15.23
CA THR A 58 -3.86 -1.18 -15.06
C THR A 58 -4.29 0.02 -14.23
N ALA A 59 -4.77 1.08 -14.88
CA ALA A 59 -5.25 2.28 -14.20
C ALA A 59 -6.75 2.18 -13.91
N ILE A 60 -7.12 2.30 -12.64
CA ILE A 60 -8.48 2.13 -12.15
C ILE A 60 -8.97 3.45 -11.59
N LYS A 61 -10.14 3.91 -12.07
CA LYS A 61 -10.75 5.14 -11.57
C LYS A 61 -11.04 4.99 -10.08
N HIS A 62 -10.53 5.92 -9.28
CA HIS A 62 -10.74 6.00 -7.84
C HIS A 62 -11.12 7.44 -7.46
N ASN A 63 -12.07 7.56 -6.54
CA ASN A 63 -12.39 8.81 -5.87
C ASN A 63 -12.12 8.58 -4.38
N VAL A 64 -11.62 9.59 -3.67
CA VAL A 64 -11.29 9.43 -2.25
C VAL A 64 -12.54 9.02 -1.46
N GLN A 65 -12.46 7.91 -0.72
CA GLN A 65 -13.61 7.36 0.01
C GLN A 65 -13.41 7.38 1.53
N SER A 66 -12.17 7.31 2.00
CA SER A 66 -11.86 7.39 3.41
C SER A 66 -11.79 8.84 3.93
N VAL A 67 -11.76 8.96 5.25
CA VAL A 67 -11.61 10.25 5.96
C VAL A 67 -10.26 10.93 5.65
N GLY A 68 -9.26 10.16 5.22
CA GLY A 68 -7.96 10.69 4.82
C GLY A 68 -7.34 9.81 3.74
N ILE A 69 -6.95 10.43 2.62
CA ILE A 69 -6.47 9.75 1.40
C ILE A 69 -5.47 8.61 1.62
N PHE A 70 -4.59 8.70 2.62
CA PHE A 70 -3.62 7.66 2.94
C PHE A 70 -4.27 6.34 3.41
N HIS A 71 -5.51 6.36 3.88
CA HIS A 71 -6.27 5.15 4.19
C HIS A 71 -6.78 4.42 2.95
N ASP A 72 -6.93 5.10 1.81
CA ASP A 72 -7.35 4.48 0.54
C ASP A 72 -6.26 3.56 -0.05
N LYS A 73 -5.07 3.52 0.56
CA LYS A 73 -4.07 2.48 0.29
C LYS A 73 -4.64 1.07 0.51
N LEU A 74 -5.60 0.91 1.42
CA LEU A 74 -6.33 -0.35 1.62
C LEU A 74 -7.19 -0.71 0.39
N CYS A 75 -7.79 0.28 -0.28
CA CYS A 75 -8.54 0.06 -1.51
C CYS A 75 -7.62 -0.42 -2.65
N CYS A 76 -6.36 0.06 -2.70
CA CYS A 76 -5.37 -0.45 -3.66
C CYS A 76 -5.15 -1.96 -3.47
N ILE A 77 -4.95 -2.38 -2.22
CA ILE A 77 -4.74 -3.78 -1.87
C ILE A 77 -5.96 -4.61 -2.26
N GLU A 78 -7.15 -4.19 -1.84
CA GLU A 78 -8.42 -4.86 -2.15
C GLU A 78 -8.58 -5.05 -3.65
N LYS A 79 -8.33 -3.99 -4.43
CA LYS A 79 -8.50 -4.03 -5.88
C LYS A 79 -7.49 -4.94 -6.58
N CYS A 80 -6.29 -5.07 -6.04
CA CYS A 80 -5.30 -6.02 -6.56
C CYS A 80 -5.76 -7.47 -6.37
N PHE A 81 -6.35 -7.78 -5.21
CA PHE A 81 -6.79 -9.15 -4.90
C PHE A 81 -7.96 -9.66 -5.75
N GLU A 82 -8.60 -8.80 -6.55
CA GLU A 82 -9.55 -9.25 -7.56
C GLU A 82 -8.89 -10.02 -8.71
N ASN A 83 -7.60 -9.78 -8.99
CA ASN A 83 -6.90 -10.33 -10.17
C ASN A 83 -5.54 -10.96 -9.85
N TYR A 84 -5.00 -10.75 -8.64
CA TYR A 84 -3.67 -11.18 -8.23
C TYR A 84 -3.71 -11.85 -6.86
N ASP A 85 -2.80 -12.80 -6.63
CA ASP A 85 -2.64 -13.50 -5.34
C ASP A 85 -1.73 -12.74 -4.38
N CYS A 86 -0.93 -11.79 -4.87
CA CYS A 86 0.00 -10.98 -4.09
C CYS A 86 0.04 -9.53 -4.61
N SER A 87 0.32 -8.58 -3.72
CA SER A 87 0.51 -7.17 -4.09
C SER A 87 1.67 -6.54 -3.32
N ILE A 88 2.48 -5.74 -4.01
CA ILE A 88 3.47 -4.84 -3.39
C ILE A 88 2.97 -3.41 -3.58
N PHE A 89 2.50 -2.80 -2.50
CA PHE A 89 2.19 -1.37 -2.49
C PHE A 89 3.49 -0.54 -2.39
N ILE A 90 3.55 0.52 -3.17
CA ILE A 90 4.62 1.52 -3.15
C ILE A 90 3.97 2.89 -3.30
N ASP A 91 4.32 3.86 -2.45
CA ASP A 91 3.86 5.24 -2.61
C ASP A 91 4.28 5.82 -3.96
N ALA A 92 3.39 6.59 -4.60
CA ALA A 92 3.58 7.04 -5.98
C ALA A 92 4.83 7.92 -6.18
N ASP A 93 5.31 8.60 -5.15
CA ASP A 93 6.51 9.45 -5.15
C ASP A 93 7.81 8.69 -4.84
N CYS A 94 7.74 7.37 -4.66
CA CYS A 94 8.93 6.51 -4.58
C CYS A 94 9.46 6.17 -5.98
N ARG A 95 10.73 5.74 -6.02
CA ARG A 95 11.41 5.23 -7.22
C ARG A 95 11.97 3.85 -6.95
N LEU A 96 11.91 2.97 -7.94
CA LEU A 96 12.55 1.66 -7.85
C LEU A 96 14.00 1.75 -8.36
N LEU A 97 14.91 1.12 -7.62
CA LEU A 97 16.33 1.00 -7.98
C LEU A 97 16.72 -0.42 -8.39
N GLU A 98 15.84 -1.39 -8.12
CA GLU A 98 16.00 -2.80 -8.45
C GLU A 98 14.64 -3.49 -8.52
N ASN A 99 14.62 -4.75 -8.96
CA ASN A 99 13.42 -5.59 -8.93
C ASN A 99 13.08 -6.00 -7.49
N MET A 100 12.16 -5.27 -6.87
CA MET A 100 11.80 -5.47 -5.46
C MET A 100 11.09 -6.81 -5.20
N ALA A 101 10.33 -7.30 -6.19
CA ALA A 101 9.67 -8.60 -6.10
C ALA A 101 10.68 -9.74 -5.93
N MET A 102 11.82 -9.65 -6.61
CA MET A 102 12.89 -10.66 -6.59
C MET A 102 13.97 -10.40 -5.54
N SER A 103 14.15 -9.15 -5.08
CA SER A 103 15.26 -8.81 -4.17
C SER A 103 15.03 -9.24 -2.73
N ARG A 104 13.86 -9.78 -2.39
CA ARG A 104 13.48 -10.11 -1.00
C ARG A 104 12.70 -11.42 -0.92
N ASN A 105 12.89 -12.13 0.19
CA ASN A 105 12.04 -13.25 0.57
C ASN A 105 10.81 -12.74 1.32
N TRP A 106 9.70 -12.58 0.60
CA TRP A 106 8.44 -12.10 1.15
C TRP A 106 7.74 -13.20 1.96
N LYS A 107 7.33 -12.87 3.19
CA LYS A 107 6.60 -13.81 4.04
C LYS A 107 5.10 -13.70 3.75
N PRO A 108 4.35 -14.83 3.81
CA PRO A 108 2.89 -14.82 3.73
C PRO A 108 2.23 -13.82 4.68
N GLY A 109 1.09 -13.25 4.28
CA GLY A 109 0.44 -12.16 5.00
C GLY A 109 1.07 -10.79 4.73
N LEU A 110 0.99 -9.88 5.71
CA LEU A 110 1.52 -8.53 5.60
C LEU A 110 3.02 -8.49 5.95
N THR A 111 3.87 -8.23 4.95
CA THR A 111 5.28 -7.90 5.15
C THR A 111 5.49 -6.40 4.96
N ALA A 112 5.87 -5.68 6.01
CA ALA A 112 6.07 -4.24 5.94
C ALA A 112 7.24 -3.78 6.83
N LYS A 113 7.77 -2.58 6.52
CA LYS A 113 8.74 -1.93 7.42
C LYS A 113 7.99 -1.47 8.67
N THR A 114 8.28 -2.10 9.81
CA THR A 114 7.75 -1.66 11.11
C THR A 114 8.79 -0.87 11.86
N HIS A 115 8.35 0.07 12.70
CA HIS A 115 9.24 0.81 13.57
C HIS A 115 9.02 0.42 15.05
N TRP A 116 8.28 1.23 15.79
CA TRP A 116 7.96 1.02 17.20
C TRP A 116 6.72 0.12 17.37
N ASN A 117 6.47 -0.37 18.59
CA ASN A 117 5.14 -0.87 18.92
C ASN A 117 4.12 0.27 18.81
N LEU A 118 2.87 -0.08 18.52
CA LEU A 118 1.78 0.88 18.32
C LEU A 118 1.58 1.74 19.57
N GLU A 119 1.68 1.13 20.75
CA GLU A 119 1.59 1.83 22.04
C GLU A 119 2.59 2.99 22.16
N LYS A 120 3.86 2.80 21.80
CA LYS A 120 4.87 3.88 21.83
C LYS A 120 4.61 4.94 20.77
N HIS A 121 4.03 4.57 19.63
CA HIS A 121 3.68 5.52 18.58
C HIS A 121 2.55 6.47 19.02
N ILE A 122 1.54 5.93 19.69
CA ILE A 122 0.38 6.69 20.18
C ILE A 122 0.60 7.31 21.57
N SER A 123 1.71 6.98 22.23
CA SER A 123 2.03 7.53 23.54
C SER A 123 2.27 9.04 23.48
N PRO A 124 1.76 9.81 24.46
CA PRO A 124 2.02 11.23 24.53
C PRO A 124 3.52 11.50 24.69
N LYS A 125 4.04 12.49 23.97
CA LYS A 125 5.41 13.00 24.12
C LYS A 125 5.30 14.50 24.38
N GLY A 126 5.72 14.96 25.56
CA GLY A 126 5.67 16.38 25.94
C GLY A 126 4.28 16.91 26.31
N VAL A 127 4.13 18.24 26.34
CA VAL A 127 2.89 18.95 26.69
C VAL A 127 1.77 18.55 25.71
N LEU A 128 0.69 18.00 26.26
CA LEU A 128 -0.40 17.36 25.55
C LEU A 128 -1.06 18.28 24.53
N LEU A 129 -1.01 17.90 23.25
CA LEU A 129 -1.97 18.36 22.26
C LEU A 129 -3.23 17.48 22.41
N PRO A 130 -4.43 18.06 22.66
CA PRO A 130 -5.67 17.30 22.90
C PRO A 130 -5.97 16.21 21.85
N LYS A 131 -5.52 16.41 20.61
CA LYS A 131 -5.66 15.48 19.50
C LYS A 131 -4.98 14.12 19.71
N LYS A 132 -3.86 14.07 20.43
CA LYS A 132 -3.13 12.81 20.68
C LYS A 132 -3.82 11.92 21.71
N GLU A 133 -4.44 12.52 22.72
CA GLU A 133 -5.19 11.75 23.72
C GLU A 133 -6.41 11.08 23.10
N LEU A 134 -7.18 11.85 22.31
CA LEU A 134 -8.31 11.31 21.54
C LEU A 134 -7.90 10.17 20.59
N THR A 135 -6.75 10.30 19.94
CA THR A 135 -6.21 9.24 19.07
C THR A 135 -5.87 7.98 19.86
N ARG A 136 -5.28 8.12 21.05
CA ARG A 136 -4.95 7.01 21.93
C ARG A 136 -6.22 6.28 22.40
N GLU A 137 -7.20 7.02 22.91
CA GLU A 137 -8.49 6.46 23.34
C GLU A 137 -9.16 5.67 22.22
N LEU A 138 -9.24 6.25 21.02
CA LEU A 138 -9.83 5.59 19.86
C LEU A 138 -9.09 4.29 19.49
N VAL A 139 -7.76 4.29 19.52
CA VAL A 139 -6.97 3.08 19.23
C VAL A 139 -7.25 1.97 20.24
N TYR A 140 -7.36 2.29 21.53
CA TYR A 140 -7.69 1.30 22.56
C TYR A 140 -9.13 0.78 22.45
N GLU A 141 -10.10 1.64 22.12
CA GLU A 141 -11.48 1.22 21.86
C GLU A 141 -11.57 0.27 20.65
N ILE A 142 -10.88 0.58 19.56
CA ILE A 142 -10.80 -0.31 18.38
C ILE A 142 -10.12 -1.63 18.76
N ALA A 143 -9.00 -1.59 19.47
CA ALA A 143 -8.28 -2.80 19.88
C ALA A 143 -9.14 -3.71 20.76
N LYS A 144 -9.93 -3.14 21.67
CA LYS A 144 -10.90 -3.87 22.49
C LYS A 144 -12.00 -4.53 21.65
N GLN A 145 -12.55 -3.82 20.66
CA GLN A 145 -13.56 -4.38 19.76
C GLN A 145 -13.01 -5.52 18.90
N LEU A 146 -11.76 -5.39 18.45
CA LEU A 146 -11.06 -6.39 17.65
C LEU A 146 -10.42 -7.52 18.49
N GLN A 147 -10.48 -7.43 19.83
CA GLN A 147 -9.86 -8.38 20.77
C GLN A 147 -8.35 -8.55 20.54
N ILE A 148 -7.64 -7.46 20.26
CA ILE A 148 -6.18 -7.44 20.04
C ILE A 148 -5.44 -6.64 21.11
N SER A 149 -4.18 -7.01 21.38
CA SER A 149 -3.30 -6.24 22.27
C SER A 149 -2.60 -5.11 21.50
N VAL A 150 -2.78 -3.86 21.96
CA VAL A 150 -2.07 -2.69 21.40
C VAL A 150 -0.55 -2.81 21.58
N GLN A 151 -0.10 -3.47 22.65
CA GLN A 151 1.33 -3.69 22.96
C GLN A 151 1.98 -4.65 21.97
N GLU A 152 1.23 -5.64 21.50
CA GLU A 152 1.68 -6.63 20.53
C GLU A 152 1.59 -6.11 19.08
N CYS A 153 0.78 -5.08 18.84
CA CYS A 153 0.70 -4.41 17.54
C CYS A 153 1.96 -3.59 17.23
N LYS A 154 2.40 -3.65 15.97
CA LYS A 154 3.49 -2.81 15.44
C LYS A 154 2.93 -1.67 14.61
N PHE A 155 3.56 -0.51 14.70
CA PHE A 155 3.30 0.58 13.76
C PHE A 155 3.98 0.28 12.42
N VAL A 156 3.19 0.27 11.35
CA VAL A 156 3.63 0.02 9.97
C VAL A 156 3.97 1.35 9.30
N TYR A 157 5.16 1.44 8.72
CA TYR A 157 5.54 2.56 7.85
C TYR A 157 4.79 2.45 6.52
N GLU A 158 4.10 3.52 6.15
CA GLU A 158 3.04 3.47 5.14
C GLU A 158 3.52 3.52 3.68
N ALA A 159 4.82 3.67 3.44
CA ALA A 159 5.32 3.89 2.07
C ALA A 159 5.42 2.61 1.23
N ILE A 160 5.72 1.46 1.86
CA ILE A 160 5.94 0.19 1.15
C ILE A 160 5.47 -0.96 2.03
N PHE A 161 4.64 -1.84 1.47
CA PHE A 161 4.24 -3.10 2.11
C PHE A 161 3.82 -4.14 1.07
N TYR A 162 4.06 -5.40 1.39
CA TYR A 162 3.68 -6.58 0.62
C TYR A 162 2.54 -7.33 1.31
N TYR A 163 1.61 -7.86 0.52
CA TYR A 163 0.49 -8.67 0.99
C TYR A 163 0.34 -9.93 0.12
N SER A 164 0.06 -11.09 0.73
CA SER A 164 -0.15 -12.39 0.05
C SER A 164 -0.87 -13.44 0.88
#